data_AF-A0A538EB14-F1
#
_entry.id   AF-A0A538EB14-F1
#
_cell.length_a   1.000
_cell.length_b   1.000
_cell.length_c   1.000
_cell.angle_alpha   90.00
_cell.angle_beta   90.00
_cell.angle_gamma   90.00
#
_symmetry.space_group_name_H-M   'P 1'
#
loop_
_entity.id
_entity.type
_entity.pdbx_description
1 polymer ?
#
loop_
_entity_poly.entity_id
_entity_poly.type
_entity_poly.pdbx_seq_one_letter_code
_entity_poly.pdbx_strand_id
1 'polypeptide(L)'
;MRKAVMTFLTAAVIAMPVVDATAAVKATAKKKVVIQRFTGSSAQVDRWGTVQVAIVVRKTTTTTGTKKRVTRRITAVTVPVYPNHTSRSSYISANAVPILRSEALQAQSARIDLVSGATDLSNAFVESLQSAILKAKRA
;
A
#
# COMPACT_ATOMS: atom_id res chain seq x y z
N MET A 1 -3.31 -24.11 -13.07
CA MET A 1 -3.60 -24.95 -11.89
C MET A 1 -2.73 -24.54 -10.72
N ARG A 2 -3.19 -23.68 -9.80
CA ARG A 2 -2.64 -23.55 -8.43
C ARG A 2 -3.78 -23.17 -7.45
N LYS A 3 -4.44 -24.25 -7.01
CA LYS A 3 -5.04 -24.56 -5.70
C LYS A 3 -5.72 -23.41 -4.93
N ALA A 4 -7.04 -23.55 -4.82
CA ALA A 4 -7.87 -23.01 -3.75
C ALA A 4 -7.59 -23.70 -2.39
N VAL A 5 -8.26 -23.19 -1.34
CA VAL A 5 -8.58 -23.76 -0.01
C VAL A 5 -8.01 -22.93 1.14
N MET A 6 -8.89 -22.25 1.88
CA MET A 6 -8.97 -22.39 3.34
C MET A 6 -10.32 -21.89 3.85
N THR A 7 -11.19 -22.87 4.02
CA THR A 7 -12.35 -22.95 4.89
C THR A 7 -11.94 -22.75 6.35
N PHE A 8 -12.69 -21.95 7.10
CA PHE A 8 -12.98 -22.26 8.51
C PHE A 8 -14.42 -21.85 8.80
N LEU A 9 -15.26 -22.89 8.85
CA LEU A 9 -16.59 -22.88 9.43
C LEU A 9 -16.43 -23.41 10.86
N THR A 10 -16.74 -22.62 11.87
CA THR A 10 -17.13 -23.13 13.20
C THR A 10 -18.26 -22.26 13.71
N ALA A 11 -19.43 -22.87 13.80
CA ALA A 11 -20.62 -22.32 14.44
C ALA A 11 -20.68 -22.85 15.88
N ALA A 12 -21.06 -21.99 16.82
CA ALA A 12 -21.64 -22.38 18.10
C ALA A 12 -22.80 -21.42 18.39
N VAL A 13 -24.00 -21.98 18.45
CA VAL A 13 -25.27 -21.33 18.78
C VAL A 13 -25.64 -21.73 20.21
N ILE A 14 -26.00 -20.77 21.06
CA ILE A 14 -26.76 -20.98 22.31
C ILE A 14 -27.80 -19.84 22.40
N ALA A 15 -29.04 -20.19 22.75
CA ALA A 15 -30.30 -19.47 22.52
C ALA A 15 -30.66 -18.35 23.52
N MET A 16 -31.41 -17.33 23.06
CA MET A 16 -32.44 -16.55 23.81
C MET A 16 -33.45 -15.87 22.83
N PRO A 17 -34.70 -15.55 23.26
CA PRO A 17 -35.86 -15.38 22.38
C PRO A 17 -36.17 -13.93 21.94
N VAL A 18 -36.93 -13.89 20.84
CA VAL A 18 -37.62 -12.81 20.10
C VAL A 18 -37.81 -11.45 20.81
N VAL A 19 -37.21 -10.40 20.23
CA VAL A 19 -37.85 -9.09 20.07
C VAL A 19 -37.81 -8.69 18.60
N ASP A 20 -38.95 -8.19 18.15
CA ASP A 20 -39.29 -7.76 16.81
C ASP A 20 -38.22 -6.86 16.15
N ALA A 21 -37.66 -7.32 15.05
CA ALA A 21 -36.89 -6.47 14.12
C ALA A 21 -36.99 -7.04 12.69
N THR A 22 -38.21 -7.21 12.20
CA THR A 22 -38.48 -7.13 10.76
C THR A 22 -38.23 -5.69 10.29
N ALA A 23 -36.96 -5.30 10.15
CA ALA A 23 -36.57 -4.07 9.48
C ALA A 23 -35.16 -4.20 8.91
N ALA A 24 -35.11 -4.26 7.58
CA ALA A 24 -33.93 -4.17 6.72
C ALA A 24 -33.01 -5.40 6.67
N VAL A 25 -33.36 -6.31 5.75
CA VAL A 25 -32.36 -6.95 4.88
C VAL A 25 -31.60 -5.84 4.13
N LYS A 26 -30.68 -5.14 4.80
CA LYS A 26 -29.71 -4.28 4.13
C LYS A 26 -28.68 -5.22 3.53
N ALA A 27 -28.86 -5.47 2.22
CA ALA A 27 -27.97 -6.18 1.33
C ALA A 27 -26.54 -6.29 1.88
N THR A 28 -26.14 -7.50 2.27
CA THR A 28 -24.79 -7.82 2.73
C THR A 28 -23.80 -7.33 1.67
N ALA A 29 -23.20 -6.17 1.92
CA ALA A 29 -22.30 -5.55 0.98
C ALA A 29 -21.09 -6.47 0.83
N LYS A 30 -20.95 -7.12 -0.34
CA LYS A 30 -19.81 -7.99 -0.63
C LYS A 30 -18.54 -7.13 -0.56
N LYS A 31 -17.76 -7.29 0.51
CA LYS A 31 -16.51 -6.57 0.76
C LYS A 31 -15.34 -7.44 0.30
N LYS A 32 -14.80 -7.16 -0.89
CA LYS A 32 -13.61 -7.85 -1.40
C LYS A 32 -12.37 -7.05 -1.02
N VAL A 33 -11.52 -7.63 -0.18
CA VAL A 33 -10.21 -7.07 0.19
C VAL A 33 -9.13 -7.83 -0.56
N VAL A 34 -8.35 -7.11 -1.36
CA VAL A 34 -7.21 -7.66 -2.10
C VAL A 34 -5.96 -6.91 -1.66
N ILE A 35 -4.92 -7.64 -1.27
CA ILE A 35 -3.61 -7.10 -0.95
C ILE A 35 -2.71 -7.40 -2.15
N GLN A 36 -2.15 -6.35 -2.75
CA GLN A 36 -1.26 -6.48 -3.90
C GLN A 36 -0.01 -5.62 -3.69
N ARG A 37 1.13 -6.16 -4.13
CA ARG A 37 2.40 -5.45 -4.17
C ARG A 37 2.58 -4.82 -5.55
N PHE A 38 2.87 -3.53 -5.57
CA PHE A 38 3.15 -2.77 -6.77
C PHE A 38 4.56 -2.21 -6.68
N THR A 39 5.40 -2.55 -7.66
CA THR A 39 6.77 -2.04 -7.75
C THR A 39 6.81 -0.85 -8.70
N GLY A 40 7.36 0.26 -8.22
CA GLY A 40 7.63 1.46 -8.99
C GLY A 40 8.70 1.25 -10.06
N SER A 41 8.83 2.23 -10.95
CA SER A 41 9.97 2.30 -11.87
C SER A 41 11.24 2.63 -11.09
N SER A 42 12.40 2.19 -11.58
CA SER A 42 13.68 2.64 -11.05
C SER A 42 13.86 4.11 -11.40
N ALA A 43 14.11 4.94 -10.40
CA ALA A 43 14.41 6.35 -10.56
C ALA A 43 15.91 6.57 -10.35
N GLN A 44 16.50 7.49 -11.12
CA GLN A 44 17.93 7.78 -11.03
C GLN A 44 18.17 8.81 -9.93
N VAL A 45 19.07 8.48 -9.01
CA VAL A 45 19.56 9.34 -7.94
C VAL A 45 20.83 10.03 -8.43
N ASP A 46 20.69 10.94 -9.39
CA ASP A 46 21.80 11.69 -10.01
C ASP A 46 23.07 10.85 -10.26
N ARG A 47 24.20 11.24 -9.66
CA ARG A 47 25.51 10.57 -9.74
C ARG A 47 25.67 9.39 -8.77
N TRP A 48 24.64 9.10 -7.99
CA TRP A 48 24.69 8.18 -6.85
C TRP A 48 24.07 6.80 -7.15
N GLY A 49 23.45 6.61 -8.32
CA GLY A 49 22.92 5.32 -8.77
C GLY A 49 21.41 5.35 -8.94
N THR A 50 20.73 4.22 -8.72
CA THR A 50 19.26 4.12 -8.87
C THR A 50 18.58 3.76 -7.56
N VAL A 51 17.33 4.17 -7.41
CA VAL A 51 16.45 3.79 -6.31
C VAL A 51 15.16 3.21 -6.88
N GLN A 52 14.62 2.19 -6.22
CA GLN A 52 13.34 1.60 -6.58
C GLN A 52 12.49 1.40 -5.34
N VAL A 53 11.23 1.82 -5.41
CA VAL A 53 10.25 1.73 -4.32
C VAL A 53 9.19 0.70 -4.69
N ALA A 54 8.88 -0.17 -3.76
CA ALA A 54 7.75 -1.11 -3.82
C ALA A 54 6.74 -0.76 -2.73
N ILE A 55 5.47 -0.70 -3.09
CA ILE A 55 4.37 -0.46 -2.14
C ILE A 55 3.47 -1.68 -2.06
N VAL A 56 2.89 -1.91 -0.89
CA VAL A 56 1.81 -2.87 -0.67
C VAL A 56 0.53 -2.08 -0.50
N VAL A 57 -0.44 -2.34 -1.37
CA VAL A 57 -1.73 -1.63 -1.37
C VAL A 57 -2.84 -2.62 -1.04
N ARG A 58 -3.64 -2.27 -0.04
CA ARG A 58 -4.90 -2.92 0.30
C ARG A 58 -6.02 -2.24 -0.45
N LYS A 59 -6.57 -2.93 -1.45
CA LYS A 59 -7.74 -2.51 -2.22
C LYS A 59 -8.99 -3.13 -1.59
N THR A 60 -9.88 -2.28 -1.08
CA THR A 60 -11.19 -2.68 -0.55
C THR A 60 -12.25 -2.24 -1.54
N THR A 61 -12.95 -3.20 -2.12
CA THR A 61 -14.13 -2.94 -2.96
C THR A 61 -15.36 -3.28 -2.16
N THR A 62 -16.20 -2.28 -1.90
CA THR A 62 -17.50 -2.45 -1.28
C THR A 62 -18.55 -2.22 -2.35
N THR A 63 -19.33 -3.26 -2.64
CA THR A 63 -20.50 -3.14 -3.52
C THR A 63 -21.74 -3.07 -2.65
N THR A 64 -22.43 -1.93 -2.70
CA THR A 64 -23.71 -1.73 -2.01
C THR A 64 -24.77 -1.48 -3.08
N GLY A 65 -25.59 -2.50 -3.37
CA GLY A 65 -26.53 -2.47 -4.49
C GLY A 65 -25.82 -2.21 -5.83
N THR A 66 -26.19 -1.14 -6.52
CA THR A 66 -25.63 -0.70 -7.82
C THR A 66 -24.38 0.20 -7.69
N LYS A 67 -24.05 0.67 -6.47
CA LYS A 67 -22.91 1.58 -6.23
C LYS A 67 -21.67 0.79 -5.83
N LYS A 68 -20.59 0.97 -6.59
CA LYS A 68 -19.27 0.37 -6.32
C LYS A 68 -18.33 1.42 -5.72
N ARG A 69 -17.89 1.22 -4.48
CA ARG A 69 -16.87 2.06 -3.85
C ARG A 69 -15.56 1.29 -3.77
N VAL A 70 -14.48 1.89 -4.29
CA VAL A 70 -13.13 1.31 -4.21
C VAL A 70 -12.28 2.23 -3.34
N THR A 71 -11.79 1.71 -2.22
CA THR A 71 -10.84 2.39 -1.34
C THR A 71 -9.49 1.69 -1.44
N ARG A 72 -8.43 2.47 -1.67
CA ARG A 72 -7.05 1.98 -1.72
C ARG A 72 -6.30 2.60 -0.54
N ARG A 73 -5.57 1.76 0.19
CA ARG A 73 -4.70 2.20 1.29
C ARG A 73 -3.34 1.53 1.14
N ILE A 74 -2.28 2.31 1.24
CA ILE A 74 -0.91 1.82 1.30
C ILE A 74 -0.70 1.27 2.72
N THR A 75 -0.35 0.00 2.83
CA THR A 75 -0.13 -0.69 4.11
C THR A 75 1.36 -0.88 4.43
N ALA A 76 2.20 -0.93 3.40
CA ALA A 76 3.64 -1.02 3.56
C ALA A 76 4.35 -0.35 2.37
N VAL A 77 5.54 0.17 2.64
CA VAL A 77 6.46 0.71 1.63
C VAL A 77 7.82 0.09 1.89
N THR A 78 8.47 -0.40 0.84
CA THR A 78 9.77 -1.08 0.86
C THR A 78 10.64 -0.47 -0.23
N VAL A 79 11.93 -0.31 0.04
CA VAL A 79 12.90 0.21 -0.94
C VAL A 79 13.89 -0.92 -1.27
N PRO A 80 13.56 -1.81 -2.24
CA PRO A 80 14.43 -2.93 -2.59
C PRO A 80 15.77 -2.52 -3.20
N VAL A 81 15.83 -1.37 -3.88
CA VAL A 81 17.04 -0.86 -4.53
C VAL A 81 17.29 0.54 -4.01
N TYR A 82 18.49 0.79 -3.50
CA TYR A 82 18.92 2.11 -3.03
C TYR A 82 20.40 2.34 -3.37
N PRO A 83 20.82 3.59 -3.53
CA PRO A 83 22.20 3.92 -3.88
C PRO A 83 23.17 3.58 -2.74
N ASN A 84 24.10 2.66 -2.99
CA ASN A 84 25.09 2.18 -2.01
C ASN A 84 26.53 2.19 -2.54
N HIS A 85 26.82 2.94 -3.60
CA HIS A 85 28.12 2.96 -4.27
C HIS A 85 29.25 3.58 -3.42
N THR A 86 28.94 4.44 -2.46
CA THR A 86 29.91 5.00 -1.48
C THR A 86 29.41 4.79 -0.05
N SER A 87 30.33 4.74 0.91
CA SER A 87 30.02 4.66 2.34
C SER A 87 29.10 5.81 2.78
N ARG A 88 29.31 7.02 2.23
CA ARG A 88 28.47 8.19 2.49
C ARG A 88 27.04 7.98 1.97
N SER A 89 26.85 7.49 0.75
CA SER A 89 25.51 7.25 0.22
C SER A 89 24.78 6.14 0.95
N SER A 90 25.46 5.06 1.30
CA SER A 90 24.87 4.02 2.15
C SER A 90 24.40 4.59 3.49
N TYR A 91 25.21 5.45 4.12
CA TYR A 91 24.83 6.12 5.36
C TYR A 91 23.62 7.06 5.20
N ILE A 92 23.60 7.87 4.14
CA ILE A 92 22.47 8.77 3.85
C ILE A 92 21.19 7.98 3.59
N SER A 93 21.26 6.94 2.75
CA SER A 93 20.11 6.08 2.45
C SER A 93 19.60 5.35 3.67
N ALA A 94 20.48 4.82 4.52
CA ALA A 94 20.08 4.13 5.75
C ALA A 94 19.28 5.04 6.70
N ASN A 95 19.63 6.33 6.78
CA ASN A 95 18.92 7.30 7.61
C ASN A 95 17.66 7.87 6.93
N ALA A 96 17.70 8.13 5.62
CA ALA A 96 16.60 8.77 4.91
C ALA A 96 15.46 7.80 4.55
N VAL A 97 15.77 6.54 4.20
CA VAL A 97 14.75 5.56 3.77
C VAL A 97 13.66 5.32 4.83
N PRO A 98 13.97 5.15 6.13
CA PRO A 98 12.95 4.99 7.16
C PRO A 98 12.03 6.21 7.30
N ILE A 99 12.59 7.42 7.21
CA ILE A 99 11.84 8.68 7.30
C ILE A 99 10.91 8.83 6.08
N LEU A 100 11.44 8.66 4.87
CA LEU A 100 10.62 8.69 3.64
C LEU A 100 9.53 7.63 3.64
N ARG A 101 9.81 6.45 4.23
CA ARG A 101 8.82 5.38 4.40
C ARG A 101 7.70 5.78 5.35
N SER A 102 8.00 6.38 6.50
CA SER A 102 6.96 6.83 7.42
C SER A 102 6.12 7.93 6.79
N GLU A 103 6.76 8.89 6.11
CA GLU A 103 6.06 9.97 5.41
C GLU A 103 5.13 9.44 4.32
N ALA A 104 5.60 8.50 3.49
CA ALA A 104 4.78 7.89 2.45
C ALA A 104 3.57 7.13 3.02
N LEU A 105 3.72 6.49 4.19
CA LEU A 105 2.62 5.80 4.87
C LEU A 105 1.62 6.79 5.49
N GLN A 106 2.08 7.94 5.98
CA GLN A 106 1.21 8.98 6.54
C GLN A 106 0.48 9.74 5.42
N ALA A 107 1.20 10.23 4.43
CA ALA A 107 0.65 11.01 3.31
C ALA A 107 -0.28 10.19 2.41
N GLN A 108 -0.08 8.85 2.35
CA GLN A 108 -0.82 7.95 1.44
C GLN A 108 -0.74 8.40 -0.05
N SER A 109 0.27 9.18 -0.38
CA SER A 109 0.43 9.85 -1.67
C SER A 109 1.91 9.93 -2.05
N ALA A 110 2.20 10.31 -3.30
CA ALA A 110 3.57 10.56 -3.74
C ALA A 110 4.09 11.94 -3.33
N ARG A 111 3.22 12.84 -2.84
CA ARG A 111 3.63 14.13 -2.28
C ARG A 111 3.97 13.90 -0.82
N ILE A 112 5.27 13.83 -0.53
CA ILE A 112 5.85 13.70 0.80
C ILE A 112 6.89 14.79 0.98
N ASP A 113 7.20 15.10 2.23
CA ASP A 113 8.29 16.02 2.54
C ASP A 113 9.64 15.37 2.29
N LEU A 114 10.57 16.17 1.76
CA LEU A 114 11.91 15.72 1.42
C LEU A 114 12.81 15.78 2.66
N VAL A 115 13.77 14.86 2.75
CA VAL A 115 14.72 14.81 3.87
C VAL A 115 15.94 15.67 3.56
N SER A 116 16.26 16.62 4.44
CA SER A 116 17.46 17.45 4.32
C SER A 116 18.73 16.59 4.29
N GLY A 117 19.58 16.83 3.29
CA GLY A 117 20.80 16.04 3.06
C GLY A 117 20.60 14.77 2.21
N ALA A 118 19.36 14.47 1.82
CA ALA A 118 19.00 13.38 0.93
C ALA A 118 18.05 13.84 -0.20
N THR A 119 18.20 15.07 -0.67
CA THR A 119 17.31 15.67 -1.67
C THR A 119 17.21 14.82 -2.95
N ASP A 120 18.35 14.42 -3.52
CA ASP A 120 18.42 13.61 -4.75
C ASP A 120 17.68 12.27 -4.55
N LEU A 121 17.93 11.61 -3.41
CA LEU A 121 17.28 10.35 -3.05
C LEU A 121 15.77 10.54 -2.85
N SER A 122 15.37 11.62 -2.19
CA SER A 122 13.98 11.92 -1.88
C SER A 122 13.18 12.19 -3.17
N ASN A 123 13.76 12.96 -4.11
CA ASN A 123 13.16 13.21 -5.42
C ASN A 123 12.95 11.91 -6.22
N ALA A 124 13.99 11.09 -6.31
CA ALA A 124 13.92 9.82 -7.02
C ALA A 124 12.97 8.82 -6.31
N PHE A 125 12.93 8.83 -4.97
CA PHE A 125 11.97 8.05 -4.20
C PHE A 125 10.52 8.47 -4.51
N VAL A 126 10.24 9.77 -4.58
CA VAL A 126 8.93 10.33 -4.95
C VAL A 126 8.51 9.87 -6.34
N GLU A 127 9.42 9.92 -7.33
CA GLU A 127 9.14 9.49 -8.70
C GLU A 127 8.81 7.98 -8.78
N SER A 128 9.60 7.16 -8.10
CA SER A 128 9.37 5.71 -8.03
C SER A 128 8.06 5.39 -7.30
N LEU A 129 7.79 6.07 -6.19
CA LEU A 129 6.56 5.95 -5.41
C LEU A 129 5.33 6.37 -6.24
N GLN A 130 5.42 7.50 -6.96
CA GLN A 130 4.36 7.96 -7.87
C GLN A 130 4.05 6.91 -8.92
N SER A 131 5.08 6.35 -9.55
CA SER A 131 4.92 5.26 -10.53
C SER A 131 4.23 4.03 -9.91
N ALA A 132 4.61 3.65 -8.68
CA ALA A 132 4.00 2.53 -7.98
C ALA A 132 2.52 2.78 -7.66
N ILE A 133 2.17 4.00 -7.21
CA ILE A 133 0.80 4.42 -6.93
C ILE A 133 -0.03 4.46 -8.21
N LEU A 134 0.52 4.97 -9.31
CA LEU A 134 -0.15 4.99 -10.62
C LEU A 134 -0.46 3.57 -11.11
N LYS A 135 0.48 2.62 -10.98
CA LYS A 135 0.23 1.20 -11.27
C LYS A 135 -0.90 0.63 -10.40
N ALA A 136 -0.89 0.93 -9.10
CA ALA A 136 -1.94 0.51 -8.17
C ALA A 136 -3.33 1.12 -8.48
N LYS A 137 -3.38 2.32 -9.08
CA LYS A 137 -4.62 2.97 -9.53
C LYS A 137 -5.18 2.31 -10.79
N ARG A 138 -4.30 1.88 -11.72
CA ARG A 138 -4.67 1.22 -12.99
C ARG A 138 -5.07 -0.25 -12.81
N ALA A 139 -4.69 -0.89 -11.71
CA ALA A 139 -5.11 -2.24 -11.30
C ALA A 139 -6.46 -2.25 -10.55
#